data_AF-A0A5E3WUT4-F1
#
_entry.id   AF-A0A5E3WUT4-F1
#
_cell.length_a   1.000
_cell.length_b   1.000
_cell.length_c   1.000
_cell.angle_alpha   90.00
_cell.angle_beta   90.00
_cell.angle_gamma   90.00
#
_symmetry.space_group_name_H-M   'P 1'
#
loop_
_entity.id
_entity.type
_entity.pdbx_description
1 polymer ?
#
loop_
_entity_poly.entity_id
_entity_poly.type
_entity_poly.pdbx_seq_one_letter_code
_entity_poly.pdbx_strand_id
1 'polypeptide(L)'
;MPQVPSQPTPYSIECSSFPPPIQAASGPGAWAFQRAFESAREPVRWAILTTMCFWENEWAFKGVEVPRERIQDAYDESPPDLKATLDHIVNQRLPFYYMSEGDRRCHDLYRTGRMEEAETTALSTENFVREFNSAVEPVRAAVLKTFDDWAFFEEHREISPVPEANLAQAYAAACGDLRIVVSWILATGWIVPVFNRKAFELYQSSVHRRGRYHVTNHIKMHALNRLEGMY
;
A
#
# COMPACT_ATOMS: atom_id res chain seq x y z
N MET A 1 -31.15 -28.07 46.10
CA MET A 1 -29.79 -27.65 45.71
C MET A 1 -29.57 -28.10 44.27
N PRO A 2 -29.26 -27.21 43.31
CA PRO A 2 -29.10 -27.62 41.92
C PRO A 2 -27.73 -28.27 41.69
N GLN A 3 -27.74 -29.41 41.00
CA GLN A 3 -26.55 -30.16 40.58
C GLN A 3 -25.74 -29.37 39.55
N VAL A 4 -24.42 -29.31 39.76
CA VAL A 4 -23.45 -28.75 38.81
C VAL A 4 -23.21 -29.78 37.70
N PRO A 5 -23.32 -29.42 36.41
CA PRO A 5 -22.99 -30.33 35.32
C PRO A 5 -21.47 -30.57 35.27
N SER A 6 -21.06 -31.83 35.25
CA SER A 6 -19.68 -32.31 35.27
C SER A 6 -19.08 -32.54 33.87
N GLN A 7 -19.38 -31.66 32.92
CA GLN A 7 -18.79 -31.72 31.57
C GLN A 7 -18.49 -30.30 31.07
N PRO A 8 -17.25 -30.01 30.65
CA PRO A 8 -16.96 -28.76 29.97
C PRO A 8 -17.65 -28.75 28.61
N THR A 9 -18.15 -27.57 28.23
CA THR A 9 -18.76 -27.30 26.93
C THR A 9 -17.81 -27.65 25.78
N PRO A 10 -18.32 -28.15 24.63
CA PRO A 10 -17.49 -28.55 23.50
C PRO A 10 -17.06 -27.30 22.72
N TYR A 11 -16.09 -26.57 23.27
CA TYR A 11 -15.28 -25.61 22.51
C TYR A 11 -13.83 -25.90 22.85
N SER A 12 -13.27 -26.87 22.13
CA SER A 12 -11.85 -27.05 21.96
C SER A 12 -11.58 -27.11 20.47
N ILE A 13 -11.84 -25.99 19.78
CA ILE A 13 -11.11 -25.72 18.55
C ILE A 13 -9.73 -25.32 19.05
N GLU A 14 -8.81 -26.25 18.88
CA GLU A 14 -7.40 -26.17 19.20
C GLU A 14 -6.87 -24.74 18.98
N CYS A 15 -6.68 -24.01 20.08
CA CYS A 15 -5.60 -23.04 20.13
C CYS A 15 -4.33 -23.86 19.92
N SER A 16 -3.88 -23.97 18.67
CA SER A 16 -2.53 -24.40 18.32
C SER A 16 -1.60 -23.53 19.14
N SER A 17 -1.24 -24.10 20.28
CA SER A 17 -0.44 -23.54 21.32
C SER A 17 0.98 -23.67 20.83
N PHE A 18 1.79 -22.67 21.15
CA PHE A 18 3.18 -22.47 20.73
C PHE A 18 3.35 -21.71 19.40
N PRO A 19 4.02 -20.55 19.41
CA PRO A 19 4.47 -19.94 18.16
C PRO A 19 5.38 -20.94 17.43
N PRO A 20 5.41 -20.93 16.08
CA PRO A 20 6.30 -21.80 15.32
C PRO A 20 7.75 -21.66 15.81
N PRO A 21 8.56 -22.73 15.76
CA PRO A 21 9.92 -22.72 16.28
C PRO A 21 10.72 -21.56 15.71
N ILE A 22 11.28 -20.77 16.63
CA ILE A 22 12.01 -19.54 16.38
C ILE A 22 13.22 -19.83 15.49
N GLN A 23 13.27 -19.23 14.30
CA GLN A 23 14.52 -19.21 13.54
C GLN A 23 15.43 -18.14 14.13
N ALA A 24 16.43 -18.56 14.91
CA ALA A 24 17.40 -17.68 15.58
C ALA A 24 18.29 -16.88 14.60
N ALA A 25 18.22 -17.16 13.30
CA ALA A 25 18.99 -16.51 12.25
C ALA A 25 18.34 -15.23 11.68
N SER A 26 17.04 -14.99 11.96
CA SER A 26 16.32 -13.82 11.45
C SER A 26 16.63 -12.55 12.23
N GLY A 27 16.54 -11.41 11.55
CA GLY A 27 16.80 -10.10 12.16
C GLY A 27 15.78 -9.72 13.25
N PRO A 28 16.11 -8.77 14.15
CA PRO A 28 15.19 -8.29 15.19
C PRO A 28 13.84 -7.78 14.66
N GLY A 29 13.81 -7.26 13.42
CA GLY A 29 12.61 -6.78 12.75
C GLY A 29 11.62 -7.89 12.40
N ALA A 30 12.07 -8.96 11.73
CA ALA A 30 11.22 -10.12 11.43
C ALA A 30 10.63 -10.76 12.67
N TRP A 31 11.41 -10.84 13.75
CA TRP A 31 10.91 -11.35 15.01
C TRP A 31 9.81 -10.47 15.62
N ALA A 32 9.96 -9.15 15.59
CA ALA A 32 8.92 -8.22 16.02
C ALA A 32 7.65 -8.36 15.17
N PHE A 33 7.81 -8.50 13.85
CA PHE A 33 6.72 -8.71 12.90
C PHE A 33 5.96 -10.02 13.17
N GLN A 34 6.66 -11.15 13.30
CA GLN A 34 6.05 -12.45 13.64
C GLN A 34 5.16 -12.34 14.88
N ARG A 35 5.69 -11.76 15.97
CA ARG A 35 4.91 -11.62 17.20
C ARG A 35 3.68 -10.75 17.00
N ALA A 36 3.82 -9.66 16.26
CA ALA A 36 2.71 -8.78 15.97
C ALA A 36 1.63 -9.48 15.11
N PHE A 37 2.04 -10.21 14.08
CA PHE A 37 1.17 -11.06 13.24
C PHE A 37 0.40 -12.09 14.09
N GLU A 38 1.10 -12.84 14.94
CA GLU A 38 0.49 -13.86 15.81
C GLU A 38 -0.55 -13.26 16.76
N SER A 39 -0.26 -12.08 17.31
CA SER A 39 -1.16 -11.34 18.19
C SER A 39 -2.33 -10.65 17.46
N ALA A 40 -2.27 -10.53 16.14
CA ALA A 40 -3.27 -9.84 15.36
C ALA A 40 -4.58 -10.64 15.28
N ARG A 41 -5.70 -9.94 15.03
CA ARG A 41 -6.99 -10.60 14.79
C ARG A 41 -6.98 -11.30 13.43
N GLU A 42 -7.77 -12.35 13.28
CA GLU A 42 -7.82 -13.15 12.04
C GLU A 42 -8.00 -12.32 10.75
N PRO A 43 -8.88 -11.30 10.68
CA PRO A 43 -8.97 -10.42 9.51
C PRO A 43 -7.66 -9.71 9.13
N VAL A 44 -6.85 -9.34 10.12
CA VAL A 44 -5.58 -8.64 9.91
C VAL A 44 -4.52 -9.63 9.44
N ARG A 45 -4.48 -10.84 10.00
CA ARG A 45 -3.60 -11.91 9.51
C ARG A 45 -3.89 -12.28 8.07
N TRP A 46 -5.18 -12.44 7.74
CA TRP A 46 -5.63 -12.68 6.37
C TRP A 46 -5.18 -11.55 5.43
N ALA A 47 -5.33 -10.30 5.83
CA ALA A 47 -4.89 -9.15 5.05
C ALA A 47 -3.37 -9.15 4.78
N ILE A 48 -2.56 -9.53 5.78
CA ILE A 48 -1.11 -9.66 5.66
C ILE A 48 -0.74 -10.74 4.65
N LEU A 49 -1.28 -11.95 4.81
CA LEU A 49 -1.00 -13.08 3.91
C LEU A 49 -1.47 -12.80 2.47
N THR A 50 -2.63 -12.18 2.34
CA THR A 50 -3.19 -11.80 1.03
C THR A 50 -2.33 -10.72 0.37
N THR A 51 -1.85 -9.73 1.13
CA THR A 51 -0.94 -8.67 0.61
C THR A 51 0.35 -9.26 0.08
N MET A 52 0.95 -10.21 0.81
CA MET A 52 2.12 -10.95 0.34
C MET A 52 1.80 -11.66 -0.99
N CYS A 53 0.77 -12.52 -1.00
CA CYS A 53 0.41 -13.33 -2.17
C CYS A 53 0.15 -12.49 -3.43
N PHE A 54 -0.57 -11.37 -3.29
CA PHE A 54 -1.02 -10.52 -4.40
C PHE A 54 -0.17 -9.27 -4.64
N TRP A 55 1.03 -9.19 -4.07
CA TRP A 55 1.93 -8.07 -4.33
C TRP A 55 2.30 -8.00 -5.83
N GLU A 56 2.10 -6.85 -6.45
CA GLU A 56 2.28 -6.63 -7.89
C GLU A 56 3.75 -6.67 -8.30
N ASN A 57 4.64 -6.13 -7.46
CA ASN A 57 6.08 -6.10 -7.74
C ASN A 57 6.69 -7.51 -7.58
N GLU A 58 7.71 -7.81 -8.36
CA GLU A 58 8.43 -9.08 -8.27
C GLU A 58 9.09 -9.25 -6.90
N TRP A 59 8.87 -10.41 -6.27
CA TRP A 59 9.47 -10.79 -5.00
C TRP A 59 9.41 -12.32 -4.81
N ALA A 60 10.13 -12.86 -3.82
CA ALA A 60 10.40 -14.29 -3.69
C ALA A 60 9.16 -15.21 -3.59
N PHE A 61 8.04 -14.71 -3.03
CA PHE A 61 6.82 -15.49 -2.82
C PHE A 61 5.61 -14.94 -3.59
N LYS A 62 5.83 -14.21 -4.68
CA LYS A 62 4.75 -13.66 -5.51
C LYS A 62 3.83 -14.78 -6.02
N GLY A 63 2.52 -14.62 -5.81
CA GLY A 63 1.51 -15.60 -6.22
C GLY A 63 1.56 -16.93 -5.47
N VAL A 64 2.39 -17.03 -4.43
CA VAL A 64 2.52 -18.22 -3.59
C VAL A 64 1.86 -17.95 -2.24
N GLU A 65 1.02 -18.87 -1.80
CA GLU A 65 0.46 -18.82 -0.45
C GLU A 65 1.56 -19.07 0.57
N VAL A 66 1.86 -18.06 1.38
CA VAL A 66 2.86 -18.15 2.44
C VAL A 66 2.24 -18.88 3.64
N PRO A 67 2.72 -20.08 4.01
CA PRO A 67 2.21 -20.77 5.18
C PRO A 67 2.60 -20.00 6.45
N ARG A 68 1.75 -20.07 7.48
CA ARG A 68 1.91 -19.31 8.73
C ARG A 68 3.26 -19.52 9.38
N GLU A 69 3.81 -20.72 9.30
CA GLU A 69 5.09 -21.09 9.91
C GLU A 69 6.29 -20.41 9.23
N ARG A 70 6.12 -19.90 8.01
CA ARG A 70 7.16 -19.23 7.21
C ARG A 70 7.01 -17.71 7.15
N ILE A 71 6.07 -17.13 7.91
CA ILE A 71 5.78 -15.70 7.82
C ILE A 71 6.96 -14.83 8.26
N GLN A 72 7.78 -15.31 9.20
CA GLN A 72 9.04 -14.67 9.60
C GLN A 72 10.03 -14.57 8.42
N ASP A 73 10.28 -15.68 7.73
CA ASP A 73 11.22 -15.77 6.60
C ASP A 73 10.71 -14.95 5.40
N ALA A 74 9.41 -15.08 5.09
CA ALA A 74 8.78 -14.33 4.01
C ALA A 74 8.86 -12.83 4.27
N TYR A 75 8.66 -12.39 5.51
CA TYR A 75 8.87 -10.99 5.87
C TYR A 75 10.32 -10.59 5.71
N ASP A 76 11.29 -11.36 6.20
CA ASP A 76 12.72 -11.03 6.07
C ASP A 76 13.18 -10.90 4.61
N GLU A 77 12.66 -11.75 3.72
CA GLU A 77 12.92 -11.73 2.27
C GLU A 77 12.10 -10.68 1.50
N SER A 78 11.11 -10.04 2.14
CA SER A 78 10.25 -9.05 1.49
C SER A 78 11.04 -7.80 1.09
N PRO A 79 10.73 -7.21 -0.08
CA PRO A 79 11.31 -5.93 -0.48
C PRO A 79 10.87 -4.80 0.48
N PRO A 80 11.62 -3.69 0.55
CA PRO A 80 11.38 -2.63 1.55
C PRO A 80 9.97 -2.02 1.50
N ASP A 81 9.41 -1.85 0.31
CA ASP A 81 8.05 -1.32 0.07
C ASP A 81 6.95 -2.27 0.58
N LEU A 82 7.12 -3.58 0.37
CA LEU A 82 6.25 -4.60 0.92
C LEU A 82 6.36 -4.63 2.46
N LYS A 83 7.57 -4.64 3.03
CA LYS A 83 7.77 -4.57 4.49
C LYS A 83 7.05 -3.38 5.12
N ALA A 84 7.26 -2.18 4.57
CA ALA A 84 6.60 -0.97 5.04
C ALA A 84 5.07 -1.08 4.97
N THR A 85 4.55 -1.76 3.94
CA THR A 85 3.12 -2.00 3.77
C THR A 85 2.57 -3.00 4.80
N LEU A 86 3.28 -4.10 5.05
CA LEU A 86 2.91 -5.09 6.04
C LEU A 86 2.95 -4.51 7.46
N ASP A 87 3.98 -3.73 7.77
CA ASP A 87 4.08 -2.99 9.04
C ASP A 87 2.93 -2.01 9.20
N HIS A 88 2.54 -1.31 8.12
CA HIS A 88 1.38 -0.42 8.14
C HIS A 88 0.08 -1.18 8.48
N ILE A 89 -0.15 -2.32 7.83
CA ILE A 89 -1.31 -3.19 8.11
C ILE A 89 -1.34 -3.59 9.59
N VAL A 90 -0.21 -4.10 10.10
CA VAL A 90 -0.08 -4.56 11.50
C VAL A 90 -0.31 -3.41 12.48
N ASN A 91 0.41 -2.30 12.31
CA ASN A 91 0.42 -1.17 13.25
C ASN A 91 -0.94 -0.48 13.32
N GLN A 92 -1.62 -0.34 12.18
CA GLN A 92 -2.95 0.26 12.09
C GLN A 92 -4.08 -0.77 12.27
N ARG A 93 -3.75 -2.06 12.47
CA ARG A 93 -4.68 -3.19 12.60
C ARG A 93 -5.69 -3.24 11.47
N LEU A 94 -5.22 -3.01 10.25
CA LEU A 94 -6.05 -2.89 9.07
C LEU A 94 -6.44 -4.29 8.57
N PRO A 95 -7.72 -4.54 8.32
CA PRO A 95 -8.16 -5.81 7.78
C PRO A 95 -8.22 -5.78 6.23
N PHE A 96 -7.46 -4.90 5.59
CA PHE A 96 -7.39 -4.72 4.12
C PHE A 96 -6.04 -5.17 3.59
N TYR A 97 -6.04 -5.92 2.49
CA TYR A 97 -4.81 -6.23 1.76
C TYR A 97 -4.47 -5.11 0.79
N TYR A 98 -3.22 -5.05 0.33
CA TYR A 98 -2.78 -4.13 -0.71
C TYR A 98 -2.08 -4.89 -1.82
N MET A 99 -2.19 -4.40 -3.06
CA MET A 99 -1.51 -5.00 -4.21
C MET A 99 -0.18 -4.29 -4.52
N SER A 100 -0.03 -3.04 -4.10
CA SER A 100 1.21 -2.27 -4.28
C SER A 100 1.33 -1.16 -3.24
N GLU A 101 2.50 -0.54 -3.18
CA GLU A 101 2.72 0.61 -2.32
C GLU A 101 1.80 1.78 -2.70
N GLY A 102 1.54 1.97 -4.00
CA GLY A 102 0.63 3.01 -4.49
C GLY A 102 -0.81 2.79 -4.00
N ASP A 103 -1.29 1.55 -4.04
CA ASP A 103 -2.60 1.19 -3.49
C ASP A 103 -2.70 1.50 -1.98
N ARG A 104 -1.65 1.18 -1.21
CA ARG A 104 -1.56 1.55 0.22
C ARG A 104 -1.61 3.06 0.42
N ARG A 105 -0.79 3.83 -0.32
CA ARG A 105 -0.73 5.30 -0.22
C ARG A 105 -2.08 5.94 -0.53
N CYS A 106 -2.72 5.51 -1.62
CA CYS A 106 -4.06 5.98 -2.00
C CYS A 106 -5.10 5.68 -0.92
N HIS A 107 -5.10 4.47 -0.38
CA HIS A 107 -6.01 4.10 0.71
C HIS A 107 -5.77 4.95 1.96
N ASP A 108 -4.51 5.20 2.34
CA ASP A 108 -4.20 6.03 3.51
C ASP A 108 -4.65 7.48 3.33
N LEU A 109 -4.54 8.05 2.13
CA LEU A 109 -5.09 9.36 1.79
C LEU A 109 -6.62 9.42 1.96
N TYR A 110 -7.35 8.40 1.51
CA TYR A 110 -8.80 8.31 1.77
C TYR A 110 -9.12 8.20 3.25
N ARG A 111 -8.45 7.27 3.94
CA ARG A 111 -8.69 6.97 5.35
C ARG A 111 -8.44 8.19 6.23
N THR A 112 -7.45 9.01 5.89
CA THR A 112 -7.09 10.24 6.62
C THR A 112 -7.82 11.49 6.12
N GLY A 113 -8.64 11.39 5.07
CA GLY A 113 -9.37 12.53 4.50
C GLY A 113 -8.49 13.53 3.76
N ARG A 114 -7.27 13.13 3.36
CA ARG A 114 -6.27 13.99 2.72
C ARG A 114 -6.24 13.89 1.20
N MET A 115 -7.21 13.18 0.62
CA MET A 115 -7.22 12.97 -0.83
C MET A 115 -7.44 14.27 -1.62
N GLU A 116 -8.36 15.12 -1.16
CA GLU A 116 -8.62 16.41 -1.80
C GLU A 116 -7.39 17.35 -1.73
N GLU A 117 -6.68 17.34 -0.59
CA GLU A 117 -5.41 18.05 -0.43
C GLU A 117 -4.39 17.58 -1.47
N ALA A 118 -4.21 16.27 -1.62
CA ALA A 118 -3.28 15.69 -2.60
C ALA A 118 -3.66 16.01 -4.06
N GLU A 119 -4.94 16.20 -4.35
CA GLU A 119 -5.46 16.48 -5.69
C GLU A 119 -5.43 17.96 -6.08
N THR A 120 -5.25 18.87 -5.10
CA THR A 120 -5.39 20.32 -5.31
C THR A 120 -4.16 21.12 -4.88
N THR A 121 -3.28 20.52 -4.06
CA THR A 121 -2.16 21.24 -3.43
C THR A 121 -0.82 20.76 -3.97
N ALA A 122 -0.06 21.68 -4.54
CA ALA A 122 1.32 21.43 -4.91
C ALA A 122 2.24 21.43 -3.68
N LEU A 123 3.22 20.53 -3.66
CA LEU A 123 4.30 20.56 -2.67
C LEU A 123 5.15 21.84 -2.82
N SER A 124 5.85 22.21 -1.74
CA SER A 124 6.98 23.12 -1.87
C SER A 124 8.09 22.44 -2.67
N THR A 125 8.95 23.21 -3.35
CA THR A 125 10.06 22.64 -4.14
C THR A 125 10.96 21.73 -3.29
N GLU A 126 11.24 22.12 -2.04
CA GLU A 126 12.05 21.32 -1.12
C GLU A 126 11.38 19.97 -0.79
N ASN A 127 10.08 20.00 -0.45
CA ASN A 127 9.34 18.77 -0.15
C ASN A 127 9.23 17.89 -1.39
N PHE A 128 8.96 18.47 -2.57
CA PHE A 128 8.91 17.73 -3.82
C PHE A 128 10.22 17.00 -4.12
N VAL A 129 11.38 17.67 -4.00
CA VAL A 129 12.69 17.04 -4.21
C VAL A 129 12.94 15.92 -3.21
N ARG A 130 12.60 16.14 -1.93
CA ARG A 130 12.73 15.11 -0.90
C ARG A 130 11.87 13.88 -1.21
N GLU A 131 10.59 14.08 -1.53
CA GLU A 131 9.67 12.99 -1.86
C GLU A 131 10.05 12.27 -3.17
N PHE A 132 10.58 13.00 -4.16
CA PHE A 132 11.08 12.38 -5.40
C PHE A 132 12.28 11.48 -5.14
N ASN A 133 13.26 11.95 -4.35
CA ASN A 133 14.47 11.18 -4.04
C ASN A 133 14.19 9.96 -3.15
N SER A 134 13.09 9.96 -2.38
CA SER A 134 12.66 8.81 -1.59
C SER A 134 11.74 7.86 -2.35
N ALA A 135 11.22 8.27 -3.50
CA ALA A 135 10.30 7.47 -4.30
C ALA A 135 11.01 6.31 -5.00
N VAL A 136 10.26 5.21 -5.21
CA VAL A 136 10.72 4.08 -6.00
C VAL A 136 10.86 4.45 -7.49
N GLU A 137 11.75 3.75 -8.19
CA GLU A 137 12.10 4.08 -9.58
C GLU A 137 10.90 4.21 -10.54
N PRO A 138 9.87 3.34 -10.50
CA PRO A 138 8.70 3.50 -11.37
C PRO A 138 7.95 4.82 -11.17
N VAL A 139 7.88 5.31 -9.93
CA VAL A 139 7.22 6.59 -9.61
C VAL A 139 8.09 7.75 -10.08
N ARG A 140 9.41 7.68 -9.87
CA ARG A 140 10.36 8.68 -10.37
C ARG A 140 10.30 8.81 -11.89
N ALA A 141 10.30 7.69 -12.60
CA ALA A 141 10.14 7.65 -14.05
C ALA A 141 8.81 8.26 -14.51
N ALA A 142 7.71 7.99 -13.81
CA ALA A 142 6.41 8.59 -14.11
C ALA A 142 6.41 10.12 -13.92
N VAL A 143 7.06 10.63 -12.88
CA VAL A 143 7.22 12.08 -12.65
C VAL A 143 8.02 12.73 -13.78
N LEU A 144 9.20 12.19 -14.12
CA LEU A 144 10.04 12.76 -15.18
C LEU A 144 9.30 12.77 -16.52
N LYS A 145 8.70 11.64 -16.90
CA LYS A 145 7.93 11.52 -18.14
C LYS A 145 6.71 12.43 -18.17
N THR A 146 6.09 12.71 -17.01
CA THR A 146 4.97 13.66 -16.90
C THR A 146 5.37 15.07 -17.28
N PHE A 147 6.58 15.55 -16.96
CA PHE A 147 7.03 16.88 -17.41
C PHE A 147 7.05 16.98 -18.94
N ASP A 148 7.62 15.97 -19.59
CA ASP A 148 7.77 15.94 -21.04
C ASP A 148 6.41 15.81 -21.74
N ASP A 149 5.60 14.85 -21.28
CA ASP A 149 4.29 14.59 -21.86
C ASP A 149 3.34 15.78 -21.64
N TRP A 150 3.35 16.40 -20.45
CA TRP A 150 2.51 17.57 -20.16
C TRP A 150 2.89 18.78 -21.02
N ALA A 151 4.19 19.07 -21.16
CA ALA A 151 4.65 20.14 -22.03
C ALA A 151 4.16 19.95 -23.46
N PHE A 152 4.22 18.72 -23.98
CA PHE A 152 3.80 18.41 -25.34
C PHE A 152 2.27 18.46 -25.53
N PHE A 153 1.52 17.75 -24.68
CA PHE A 153 0.08 17.53 -24.89
C PHE A 153 -0.81 18.62 -24.29
N GLU A 154 -0.45 19.24 -23.17
CA GLU A 154 -1.23 20.32 -22.55
C GLU A 154 -0.71 21.70 -22.95
N GLU A 155 0.62 21.93 -22.93
CA GLU A 155 1.18 23.25 -23.24
C GLU A 155 1.52 23.45 -24.72
N HIS A 156 1.45 22.40 -25.53
CA HIS A 156 1.82 22.40 -26.95
C HIS A 156 3.25 22.91 -27.20
N ARG A 157 4.17 22.53 -26.31
CA ARG A 157 5.59 22.88 -26.35
C ARG A 157 6.43 21.63 -26.43
N GLU A 158 7.34 21.61 -27.39
CA GLU A 158 8.38 20.59 -27.44
C GLU A 158 9.53 21.03 -26.53
N ILE A 159 9.84 20.20 -25.53
CA ILE A 159 10.97 20.39 -24.64
C ILE A 159 11.89 19.18 -24.70
N SER A 160 13.17 19.38 -24.40
CA SER A 160 14.06 18.25 -24.16
C SER A 160 13.68 17.56 -22.84
N PRO A 161 13.85 16.23 -22.73
CA PRO A 161 13.58 15.49 -21.51
C PRO A 161 14.25 16.12 -20.29
N VAL A 162 13.50 16.29 -19.20
CA VAL A 162 14.01 16.90 -17.96
C VAL A 162 15.04 15.96 -17.31
N PRO A 163 16.33 16.35 -17.22
CA PRO A 163 17.31 15.56 -16.49
C PRO A 163 17.03 15.63 -14.99
N GLU A 164 17.25 14.54 -14.25
CA GLU A 164 17.04 14.50 -12.80
C GLU A 164 17.79 15.60 -12.05
N ALA A 165 19.01 15.91 -12.49
CA ALA A 165 19.84 16.96 -11.90
C ALA A 165 19.18 18.36 -11.95
N ASN A 166 18.26 18.59 -12.90
CA ASN A 166 17.57 19.87 -13.10
C ASN A 166 16.12 19.84 -12.61
N LEU A 167 15.68 18.73 -12.00
CA LEU A 167 14.28 18.50 -11.64
C LEU A 167 13.73 19.57 -10.68
N ALA A 168 14.53 20.04 -9.72
CA ALA A 168 14.12 21.09 -8.79
C ALA A 168 13.80 22.42 -9.51
N GLN A 169 14.62 22.78 -10.50
CA GLN A 169 14.42 23.98 -11.30
C GLN A 169 13.21 23.83 -12.23
N ALA A 170 13.06 22.67 -12.87
CA ALA A 170 11.92 22.37 -13.72
C ALA A 170 10.60 22.45 -12.93
N TYR A 171 10.55 21.86 -11.74
CA TYR A 171 9.37 21.94 -10.85
C TYR A 171 9.07 23.36 -10.40
N ALA A 172 10.08 24.16 -10.04
CA ALA A 172 9.90 25.54 -9.62
C ALA A 172 9.38 26.45 -10.75
N ALA A 173 9.77 26.17 -11.99
CA ALA A 173 9.35 26.92 -13.18
C ALA A 173 8.02 26.42 -13.78
N ALA A 174 7.56 25.23 -13.41
CA ALA A 174 6.34 24.64 -13.93
C ALA A 174 5.08 25.43 -13.56
N CYS A 175 4.06 25.34 -14.41
CA CYS A 175 2.75 25.89 -14.11
C CYS A 175 2.12 25.20 -12.88
N GLY A 176 1.16 25.89 -12.23
CA GLY A 176 0.53 25.41 -11.00
C GLY A 176 -0.06 24.01 -11.14
N ASP A 177 -0.72 23.73 -12.25
CA ASP A 177 -1.36 22.44 -12.50
C ASP A 177 -0.35 21.30 -12.64
N LEU A 178 0.72 21.49 -13.41
CA LEU A 178 1.76 20.49 -13.53
C LEU A 178 2.41 20.21 -12.17
N ARG A 179 2.63 21.24 -11.36
CA ARG A 179 3.13 21.07 -9.99
C ARG A 179 2.19 20.26 -9.12
N ILE A 180 0.88 20.50 -9.21
CA ILE A 180 -0.15 19.72 -8.50
C ILE A 180 -0.09 18.26 -8.97
N VAL A 181 -0.08 18.03 -10.28
CA VAL A 181 -0.08 16.69 -10.88
C VAL A 181 1.12 15.86 -10.44
N VAL A 182 2.35 16.37 -10.55
CA VAL A 182 3.53 15.60 -10.14
C VAL A 182 3.62 15.44 -8.62
N SER A 183 3.06 16.38 -7.84
CA SER A 183 2.92 16.23 -6.39
C SER A 183 1.94 15.10 -6.05
N TRP A 184 0.82 15.03 -6.77
CA TRP A 184 -0.18 13.97 -6.63
C TRP A 184 0.40 12.60 -7.00
N ILE A 185 1.20 12.50 -8.06
CA ILE A 185 1.90 11.27 -8.46
C ILE A 185 2.76 10.75 -7.30
N LEU A 186 3.55 11.63 -6.66
CA LEU A 186 4.38 11.26 -5.51
C LEU A 186 3.53 10.87 -4.28
N ALA A 187 2.48 11.64 -3.97
CA ALA A 187 1.60 11.38 -2.83
C ALA A 187 0.88 10.03 -2.95
N THR A 188 0.44 9.68 -4.16
CA THR A 188 -0.31 8.44 -4.44
C THR A 188 0.57 7.25 -4.79
N GLY A 189 1.86 7.47 -5.11
CA GLY A 189 2.73 6.42 -5.64
C GLY A 189 2.30 5.96 -7.04
N TRP A 190 1.70 6.87 -7.82
CA TRP A 190 1.21 6.55 -9.16
C TRP A 190 2.38 6.32 -10.14
N ILE A 191 2.28 5.27 -10.95
CA ILE A 191 3.38 4.85 -11.85
C ILE A 191 3.10 5.13 -13.33
N VAL A 192 1.94 5.70 -13.66
CA VAL A 192 1.55 6.02 -15.04
C VAL A 192 1.72 7.52 -15.26
N PRO A 193 2.46 7.96 -16.28
CA PRO A 193 2.65 9.39 -16.54
C PRO A 193 1.32 10.07 -16.89
N VAL A 194 1.21 11.35 -16.53
CA VAL A 194 0.01 12.15 -16.75
C VAL A 194 0.28 13.19 -17.83
N PHE A 195 -0.33 13.02 -18.99
CA PHE A 195 0.02 13.83 -20.16
C PHE A 195 -0.82 15.11 -20.30
N ASN A 196 -1.99 15.22 -19.68
CA ASN A 196 -2.81 16.44 -19.72
C ASN A 196 -3.85 16.46 -18.59
N ARG A 197 -4.59 17.57 -18.45
CA ARG A 197 -5.62 17.73 -17.40
C ARG A 197 -6.72 16.66 -17.49
N LYS A 198 -7.16 16.31 -18.70
CA LYS A 198 -8.21 15.29 -18.89
C LYS A 198 -7.75 13.91 -18.41
N ALA A 199 -6.48 13.56 -18.65
CA ALA A 199 -5.89 12.33 -18.12
C ALA A 199 -5.83 12.36 -16.60
N PHE A 200 -5.46 13.51 -16.02
CA PHE A 200 -5.42 13.69 -14.58
C PHE A 200 -6.79 13.45 -13.93
N GLU A 201 -7.85 14.08 -14.43
CA GLU A 201 -9.23 13.89 -13.95
C GLU A 201 -9.69 12.43 -14.04
N LEU A 202 -9.32 11.74 -15.13
CA LEU A 202 -9.61 10.32 -15.31
C LEU A 202 -8.89 9.45 -14.28
N TYR A 203 -7.62 9.73 -14.01
CA TYR A 203 -6.83 8.98 -13.04
C TYR A 203 -7.27 9.25 -11.60
N GLN A 204 -7.58 10.50 -11.24
CA GLN A 204 -8.25 10.83 -9.98
C GLN A 204 -9.53 9.99 -9.82
N SER A 205 -10.40 10.00 -10.83
CA SER A 205 -11.64 9.20 -10.83
C SER A 205 -11.38 7.70 -10.66
N SER A 206 -10.31 7.18 -11.26
CA SER A 206 -9.87 5.79 -11.10
C SER A 206 -9.45 5.49 -9.66
N VAL A 207 -8.67 6.38 -9.04
CA VAL A 207 -8.24 6.23 -7.65
C VAL A 207 -9.43 6.35 -6.68
N HIS A 208 -10.35 7.29 -6.90
CA HIS A 208 -11.64 7.40 -6.15
C HIS A 208 -12.50 6.17 -6.27
N ARG A 209 -12.48 5.53 -7.43
CA ARG A 209 -13.19 4.27 -7.66
C ARG A 209 -12.53 3.13 -6.88
N ARG A 210 -11.19 2.99 -6.96
CA ARG A 210 -10.43 1.97 -6.23
C ARG A 210 -10.60 2.11 -4.72
N GLY A 211 -10.43 3.31 -4.17
CA GLY A 211 -10.61 3.57 -2.73
C GLY A 211 -11.98 3.15 -2.21
N ARG A 212 -13.06 3.52 -2.93
CA ARG A 212 -14.44 3.12 -2.56
C ARG A 212 -14.68 1.61 -2.69
N TYR A 213 -14.15 0.97 -3.74
CA TYR A 213 -14.29 -0.48 -3.90
C TYR A 213 -13.51 -1.24 -2.84
N HIS A 214 -12.35 -0.75 -2.41
CA HIS A 214 -11.56 -1.41 -1.38
C HIS A 214 -12.34 -1.54 -0.06
N VAL A 215 -13.02 -0.47 0.35
CA VAL A 215 -13.91 -0.47 1.53
C VAL A 215 -15.11 -1.41 1.33
N THR A 216 -15.73 -1.37 0.15
CA THR A 216 -16.94 -2.15 -0.13
C THR A 216 -16.67 -3.65 -0.25
N ASN A 217 -15.62 -4.04 -0.98
CA ASN A 217 -15.22 -5.43 -1.18
C ASN A 217 -14.84 -6.07 0.15
N HIS A 218 -14.22 -5.30 1.04
CA HIS A 218 -13.89 -5.74 2.37
C HIS A 218 -15.12 -6.04 3.24
N ILE A 219 -16.10 -5.12 3.28
CA ILE A 219 -17.38 -5.35 3.99
C ILE A 219 -18.07 -6.61 3.45
N LYS A 220 -18.09 -6.78 2.13
CA LYS A 220 -18.67 -7.96 1.47
C LYS A 220 -17.92 -9.24 1.85
N MET A 221 -16.58 -9.25 1.78
CA MET A 221 -15.76 -10.39 2.18
C MET A 221 -16.02 -10.81 3.63
N HIS A 222 -16.09 -9.86 4.57
CA HIS A 222 -16.41 -10.20 5.96
C HIS A 222 -17.83 -10.68 6.17
N ALA A 223 -18.80 -10.12 5.45
CA ALA A 223 -20.17 -10.60 5.50
C ALA A 223 -20.27 -12.04 4.96
N LEU A 224 -19.60 -12.35 3.85
CA LEU A 224 -19.57 -13.69 3.26
C LEU A 224 -18.87 -14.71 4.16
N ASN A 225 -17.68 -14.39 4.67
CA ASN A 225 -16.96 -15.28 5.59
C ASN A 225 -17.75 -15.56 6.88
N ARG A 226 -18.55 -14.59 7.38
CA ARG A 226 -19.48 -14.84 8.49
C ARG A 226 -20.64 -15.76 8.11
N LEU A 227 -21.18 -15.62 6.90
CA LEU A 227 -22.26 -16.47 6.40
C LEU A 227 -21.81 -17.91 6.14
N GLU A 228 -20.55 -18.09 5.75
CA GLU A 228 -19.93 -19.40 5.48
C GLU A 228 -19.41 -20.09 6.76
N GLY A 229 -19.56 -19.46 7.94
CA GLY A 229 -19.12 -20.04 9.22
C GLY A 229 -17.60 -20.09 9.39
N MET A 230 -16.85 -19.29 8.63
CA MET A 230 -15.38 -19.21 8.72
C MET A 230 -14.88 -18.31 9.85
N TYR A 231 -15.77 -17.79 10.71
CA TYR A 231 -15.46 -17.01 11.91
C TYR A 231 -16.32 -17.41 13.11
#